data_AF-A0A1G8BNB0-F1
#
_entry.id   AF-A0A1G8BNB0-F1
#
_cell.length_a   1.000
_cell.length_b   1.000
_cell.length_c   1.000
_cell.angle_alpha   90.00
_cell.angle_beta   90.00
_cell.angle_gamma   90.00
#
_symmetry.space_group_name_H-M   'P 1'
#
loop_
_entity.id
_entity.type
_entity.pdbx_description
1 polymer ?
#
loop_
_entity_poly.entity_id
_entity_poly.type
_entity_poly.pdbx_seq_one_letter_code
_entity_poly.pdbx_strand_id
1 'polypeptide(L)'
;MIERYIEILEQLRQNKIALKEFLYTEAIDEKDLSYDLNATKRYQLLKAMQYNRLETDEPILVELLKAEIERHQKEPFQGLEPALSLNAFLLSLYRKPAYTELFVAAKNANFDTYCGFDYQFLISAGIQETYAYIDEVKAPYAEDFYHYFGSMPEACSISEEELQDWRKTVQAFYPDTLELKNLPDEIELAIELDEKLILKEKINQWSDSMSSWSETDLKRLSYYKRLIADTKGELWSKEQLLPFKTTDWDKASALIDLSELYLKLNDYENTWSKLTQIQQHLKTIPDWISYGLGRSIIERYFELILAINNPHDDIVKESYKWVSKQMASMKNLYINLLEKAAKAADLMQDLKLSKKYYKMLESERKKLSSFK
;
A
#
# COMPACT_ATOMS: atom_id res chain seq x y z
N MET A 1 11.39 -14.56 15.33
CA MET A 1 11.37 -14.09 13.93
C MET A 1 12.49 -13.09 13.66
N ILE A 2 12.59 -12.02 14.46
CA ILE A 2 13.63 -11.00 14.30
C ILE A 2 15.06 -11.55 14.50
N GLU A 3 15.21 -12.61 15.29
CA GLU A 3 16.51 -13.21 15.64
C GLU A 3 17.27 -13.67 14.39
N ARG A 4 16.57 -14.20 13.39
CA ARG A 4 17.15 -14.57 12.10
C ARG A 4 17.80 -13.37 11.40
N TYR A 5 17.19 -12.20 11.47
CA TYR A 5 17.69 -10.99 10.84
C TYR A 5 18.82 -10.35 11.67
N ILE A 6 18.80 -10.52 12.99
CA ILE A 6 19.93 -10.20 13.86
C ILE A 6 21.14 -11.09 13.52
N GLU A 7 20.94 -12.39 13.26
CA GLU A 7 22.02 -13.27 12.80
C GLU A 7 22.59 -12.84 11.43
N ILE A 8 21.75 -12.36 10.51
CA ILE A 8 22.21 -11.80 9.23
C ILE A 8 23.03 -10.52 9.45
N LEU A 9 22.58 -9.64 10.35
CA LEU A 9 23.32 -8.44 10.75
C LEU A 9 24.69 -8.79 11.35
N GLU A 10 24.77 -9.81 12.21
CA GLU A 10 26.02 -10.33 12.74
C GLU A 10 26.95 -10.89 11.67
N GLN A 11 26.41 -11.63 10.71
CA GLN A 11 27.19 -12.13 9.57
C GLN A 11 27.73 -10.98 8.70
N LEU A 12 26.95 -9.92 8.50
CA LEU A 12 27.39 -8.71 7.81
C LEU A 12 28.53 -8.02 8.57
N ARG A 13 28.39 -7.82 9.89
CA ARG A 13 29.45 -7.26 10.77
C ARG A 13 30.75 -8.06 10.70
N GLN A 14 30.64 -9.38 10.57
CA GLN A 14 31.78 -10.31 10.44
C GLN A 14 32.31 -10.43 9.00
N ASN A 15 31.79 -9.65 8.05
CA ASN A 15 32.13 -9.70 6.62
C ASN A 15 31.89 -11.09 5.98
N LYS A 16 30.98 -11.89 6.52
CA LYS A 16 30.54 -13.17 5.93
C LYS A 16 29.53 -12.97 4.81
N ILE A 17 28.76 -11.89 4.89
CA ILE A 17 27.84 -11.42 3.85
C ILE A 17 28.32 -10.04 3.40
N ALA A 18 28.23 -9.75 2.11
CA ALA A 18 28.67 -8.46 1.58
C ALA A 18 27.56 -7.42 1.70
N LEU A 19 27.89 -6.18 2.11
CA LEU A 19 26.92 -5.07 2.22
C LEU A 19 26.14 -4.82 0.93
N LYS A 20 26.78 -5.02 -0.24
CA LYS A 20 26.15 -4.87 -1.56
C LYS A 20 24.88 -5.71 -1.76
N GLU A 21 24.68 -6.77 -0.97
CA GLU A 21 23.48 -7.62 -1.02
C GLU A 21 22.22 -6.92 -0.46
N PHE A 22 22.40 -5.79 0.22
CA PHE A 22 21.33 -4.97 0.78
C PHE A 22 21.21 -3.61 0.07
N LEU A 23 22.20 -3.20 -0.72
CA LEU A 23 22.17 -1.94 -1.45
C LEU A 23 21.20 -2.01 -2.64
N TYR A 24 20.78 -0.84 -3.13
CA TYR A 24 19.85 -0.72 -4.25
C TYR A 24 20.34 -1.56 -5.44
N THR A 25 19.45 -2.36 -6.01
CA THR A 25 19.72 -3.11 -7.23
C THR A 25 18.50 -3.06 -8.12
N GLU A 26 18.63 -2.30 -9.21
CA GLU A 26 17.58 -2.15 -10.21
C GLU A 26 17.24 -3.48 -10.90
N ALA A 27 15.95 -3.74 -11.03
CA ALA A 27 15.38 -4.76 -11.90
C ALA A 27 14.12 -4.23 -12.58
N ILE A 28 13.66 -4.94 -13.61
CA ILE A 28 12.49 -4.57 -14.42
C ILE A 28 11.48 -5.70 -14.35
N ASP A 29 10.22 -5.37 -14.07
CA ASP A 29 9.12 -6.34 -14.01
C ASP A 29 8.56 -6.69 -15.42
N GLU A 30 7.59 -7.59 -15.48
CA GLU A 30 6.94 -8.02 -16.74
C GLU A 30 6.18 -6.88 -17.46
N LYS A 31 6.02 -5.71 -16.83
CA LYS A 31 5.33 -4.53 -17.36
C LYS A 31 6.30 -3.40 -17.72
N ASP A 32 7.60 -3.71 -17.81
CA ASP A 32 8.68 -2.74 -18.07
C ASP A 32 8.80 -1.65 -16.97
N LEU A 33 8.43 -1.96 -15.73
CA LEU A 33 8.54 -1.04 -14.59
C LEU A 33 9.77 -1.38 -13.74
N SER A 34 10.57 -0.35 -13.44
CA SER A 34 11.76 -0.49 -12.58
C SER A 34 11.36 -0.69 -11.12
N TYR A 35 12.10 -1.55 -10.41
CA TYR A 35 11.96 -1.79 -8.97
C TYR A 35 13.30 -2.20 -8.33
N ASP A 36 13.39 -2.13 -7.01
CA ASP A 36 14.59 -2.54 -6.25
C ASP A 36 14.48 -4.00 -5.76
N LEU A 37 15.38 -4.87 -6.23
CA LEU A 37 15.45 -6.27 -5.80
C LEU A 37 15.75 -6.46 -4.32
N ASN A 38 16.42 -5.50 -3.69
CA ASN A 38 16.93 -5.64 -2.32
C ASN A 38 16.13 -4.82 -1.29
N ALA A 39 15.06 -4.13 -1.70
CA ALA A 39 14.26 -3.28 -0.80
C ALA A 39 13.79 -4.03 0.47
N THR A 40 13.17 -5.20 0.31
CA THR A 40 12.69 -6.00 1.45
C THR A 40 13.84 -6.45 2.36
N LYS A 41 14.95 -6.94 1.79
CA LYS A 41 16.14 -7.38 2.56
C LYS A 41 16.74 -6.22 3.36
N ARG A 42 16.81 -5.04 2.75
CA ARG A 42 17.32 -3.83 3.39
C ARG A 42 16.43 -3.41 4.55
N TYR A 43 15.11 -3.42 4.37
CA TYR A 43 14.18 -3.12 5.45
C TYR A 43 14.28 -4.12 6.61
N GLN A 44 14.37 -5.42 6.31
CA GLN A 44 14.59 -6.48 7.31
C GLN A 44 15.89 -6.26 8.10
N LEU A 45 16.97 -5.87 7.42
CA LEU A 45 18.25 -5.53 8.06
C LEU A 45 18.12 -4.29 8.96
N LEU A 46 17.42 -3.25 8.51
CA LEU A 46 17.16 -2.04 9.31
C LEU A 46 16.31 -2.36 10.55
N LYS A 47 15.31 -3.24 10.43
CA LYS A 47 14.54 -3.75 11.59
C LYS A 47 15.44 -4.52 12.57
N ALA A 48 16.39 -5.31 12.09
CA ALA A 48 17.37 -5.96 12.97
C ALA A 48 18.26 -4.94 13.69
N MET A 49 18.72 -3.92 12.97
CA MET A 49 19.49 -2.82 13.56
C MET A 49 18.67 -2.03 14.57
N GLN A 50 17.38 -1.80 14.35
CA GLN A 50 16.51 -1.12 15.31
C GLN A 50 16.60 -1.73 16.72
N TYR A 51 16.66 -3.06 16.82
CA TYR A 51 16.66 -3.78 18.09
C TYR A 51 18.03 -4.30 18.53
N ASN A 52 19.06 -4.21 17.68
CA ASN A 52 20.39 -4.75 17.96
C ASN A 52 21.53 -3.89 17.42
N ARG A 53 21.35 -2.58 17.23
CA ARG A 53 22.40 -1.66 16.74
C ARG A 53 23.59 -1.60 17.69
N LEU A 54 24.79 -1.54 17.10
CA LEU A 54 26.04 -1.17 17.75
C LEU A 54 26.50 0.20 17.22
N GLU A 55 27.28 0.94 17.99
CA GLU A 55 27.86 2.22 17.54
C GLU A 55 28.66 2.06 16.23
N THR A 56 29.34 0.93 16.06
CA THR A 56 30.13 0.59 14.88
C THR A 56 29.31 0.35 13.61
N ASP A 57 27.98 0.28 13.68
CA ASP A 57 27.13 0.11 12.50
C ASP A 57 26.94 1.40 11.69
N GLU A 58 27.45 2.54 12.19
CA GLU A 58 27.32 3.85 11.57
C GLU A 58 27.62 3.85 10.07
N PRO A 59 28.75 3.28 9.58
CA PRO A 59 29.06 3.31 8.16
C PRO A 59 28.09 2.45 7.33
N ILE A 60 27.52 1.40 7.92
CA ILE A 60 26.53 0.56 7.26
C ILE A 60 25.24 1.36 7.05
N LEU A 61 24.74 2.04 8.09
CA LEU A 61 23.52 2.86 8.00
C LEU A 61 23.64 3.96 6.94
N VAL A 62 24.80 4.61 6.84
CA VAL A 62 25.08 5.61 5.80
C VAL A 62 24.89 5.02 4.40
N GLU A 63 25.48 3.86 4.11
CA GLU A 63 25.38 3.23 2.79
C GLU A 63 23.96 2.72 2.52
N LEU A 64 23.28 2.19 3.53
CA LEU A 64 21.87 1.81 3.40
C LEU A 64 20.98 3.03 3.12
N LEU A 65 21.30 4.21 3.66
CA LEU A 65 20.49 5.42 3.46
C LEU A 65 20.68 5.94 2.05
N LYS A 66 21.90 5.90 1.52
CA LYS A 66 22.18 6.19 0.10
C LYS A 66 21.40 5.27 -0.82
N ALA A 67 21.32 3.97 -0.50
CA ALA A 67 20.52 3.02 -1.27
C ALA A 67 19.01 3.34 -1.23
N GLU A 68 18.46 3.75 -0.09
CA GLU A 68 17.07 4.20 0.00
C GLU A 68 16.82 5.50 -0.80
N ILE A 69 17.75 6.45 -0.77
CA ILE A 69 17.66 7.69 -1.57
C ILE A 69 17.65 7.34 -3.06
N GLU A 70 18.59 6.51 -3.52
CA GLU A 70 18.68 6.07 -4.91
C GLU A 70 17.40 5.34 -5.35
N ARG A 71 16.84 4.47 -4.50
CA ARG A 71 15.55 3.83 -4.75
C ARG A 71 14.47 4.87 -5.03
N HIS A 72 14.27 5.82 -4.11
CA HIS A 72 13.18 6.80 -4.21
C HIS A 72 13.34 7.76 -5.39
N GLN A 73 14.57 8.03 -5.84
CA GLN A 73 14.87 8.81 -7.05
C GLN A 73 14.53 8.08 -8.35
N LYS A 74 14.56 6.75 -8.34
CA LYS A 74 14.34 5.90 -9.53
C LYS A 74 12.98 5.21 -9.57
N GLU A 75 12.27 5.15 -8.45
CA GLU A 75 11.00 4.42 -8.35
C GLU A 75 9.93 5.07 -9.25
N PRO A 76 9.34 4.32 -10.20
CA PRO A 76 8.37 4.87 -11.15
C PRO A 76 7.05 5.26 -10.48
N PHE A 77 6.75 4.63 -9.35
CA PHE A 77 5.64 4.98 -8.49
C PHE A 77 6.23 5.69 -7.27
N GLN A 78 5.84 6.95 -7.10
CA GLN A 78 6.23 7.74 -5.95
C GLN A 78 5.74 7.05 -4.66
N GLY A 79 6.42 7.32 -3.55
CA GLY A 79 6.03 6.83 -2.24
C GLY A 79 6.96 7.33 -1.16
N LEU A 80 6.51 7.25 0.09
CA LEU A 80 7.37 7.36 1.28
C LEU A 80 7.35 6.01 1.98
N GLU A 81 8.47 5.30 1.88
CA GLU A 81 8.56 3.93 2.36
C GLU A 81 9.13 3.87 3.78
N PRO A 82 8.65 2.94 4.65
CA PRO A 82 9.09 2.85 6.04
C PRO A 82 10.61 2.68 6.22
N ALA A 83 11.28 2.06 5.25
CA ALA A 83 12.72 1.82 5.28
C ALA A 83 13.54 3.12 5.29
N LEU A 84 13.16 4.11 4.48
CA LEU A 84 13.84 5.41 4.44
C LEU A 84 13.73 6.13 5.78
N SER A 85 12.52 6.20 6.35
CA SER A 85 12.26 6.86 7.63
C SER A 85 12.92 6.16 8.81
N LEU A 86 12.88 4.82 8.85
CA LEU A 86 13.57 4.04 9.87
C LEU A 86 15.09 4.26 9.79
N ASN A 87 15.67 4.18 8.59
CA ASN A 87 17.11 4.39 8.42
C ASN A 87 17.53 5.81 8.83
N ALA A 88 16.77 6.82 8.38
CA ALA A 88 17.03 8.20 8.76
C ALA A 88 16.98 8.39 10.28
N PHE A 89 16.00 7.79 10.94
CA PHE A 89 15.93 7.77 12.40
C PHE A 89 17.16 7.12 13.03
N LEU A 90 17.52 5.89 12.64
CA LEU A 90 18.67 5.19 13.20
C LEU A 90 19.98 6.00 13.01
N LEU A 91 20.15 6.65 11.86
CA LEU A 91 21.32 7.49 11.58
C LEU A 91 21.29 8.82 12.37
N SER A 92 20.10 9.39 12.59
CA SER A 92 19.94 10.65 13.33
C SER A 92 20.44 10.57 14.78
N LEU A 93 20.44 9.38 15.37
CA LEU A 93 20.85 9.12 16.75
C LEU A 93 22.35 9.38 17.00
N TYR A 94 23.18 9.36 15.96
CA TYR A 94 24.60 9.72 16.04
C TYR A 94 24.84 11.23 16.11
N ARG A 95 23.82 12.05 15.80
CA ARG A 95 23.83 13.51 15.90
C ARG A 95 25.01 14.19 15.18
N LYS A 96 25.39 13.69 14.00
CA LYS A 96 26.47 14.31 13.19
C LYS A 96 25.89 15.28 12.16
N PRO A 97 26.29 16.58 12.17
CA PRO A 97 25.84 17.55 11.18
C PRO A 97 26.14 17.16 9.72
N ALA A 98 27.17 16.34 9.50
CA ALA A 98 27.51 15.82 8.17
C ALA A 98 26.38 15.02 7.51
N TYR A 99 25.42 14.50 8.27
CA TYR A 99 24.29 13.76 7.71
C TYR A 99 23.19 14.64 7.13
N THR A 100 23.22 15.95 7.37
CA THR A 100 22.27 16.88 6.76
C THR A 100 22.26 16.76 5.24
N GLU A 101 23.40 16.50 4.60
CA GLU A 101 23.46 16.22 3.16
C GLU A 101 22.54 15.07 2.75
N LEU A 102 22.66 13.93 3.44
CA LEU A 102 21.86 12.74 3.14
C LEU A 102 20.39 12.98 3.45
N PHE A 103 20.06 13.71 4.52
CA PHE A 103 18.68 14.00 4.86
C PHE A 103 18.02 15.01 3.90
N VAL A 104 18.76 16.00 3.40
CA VAL A 104 18.29 16.87 2.31
C VAL A 104 18.05 16.06 1.04
N ALA A 105 18.99 15.18 0.68
CA ALA A 105 18.83 14.30 -0.49
C ALA A 105 17.63 13.35 -0.35
N ALA A 106 17.41 12.78 0.85
CA ALA A 106 16.24 11.96 1.16
C ALA A 106 14.94 12.76 1.06
N LYS A 107 14.90 13.97 1.64
CA LYS A 107 13.75 14.86 1.57
C LYS A 107 13.38 15.17 0.12
N ASN A 108 14.38 15.41 -0.73
CA ASN A 108 14.20 15.80 -2.13
C ASN A 108 14.21 14.63 -3.12
N ALA A 109 14.19 13.37 -2.66
CA ALA A 109 14.33 12.21 -3.55
C ALA A 109 13.17 12.08 -4.55
N ASN A 110 11.93 12.33 -4.12
CA ASN A 110 10.75 12.41 -4.98
C ASN A 110 9.68 13.34 -4.38
N PHE A 111 8.50 13.40 -5.02
CA PHE A 111 7.39 14.24 -4.54
C PHE A 111 6.86 13.82 -3.16
N ASP A 112 6.70 12.52 -2.92
CA ASP A 112 6.14 12.01 -1.66
C ASP A 112 7.12 12.16 -0.50
N THR A 113 8.43 12.02 -0.71
CA THR A 113 9.43 12.36 0.30
C THR A 113 9.46 13.88 0.55
N TYR A 114 9.33 14.69 -0.51
CA TYR A 114 9.27 16.15 -0.39
C TYR A 114 8.07 16.60 0.45
N CYS A 115 6.95 15.89 0.40
CA CYS A 115 5.79 16.17 1.24
C CYS A 115 5.86 15.51 2.62
N GLY A 116 6.28 14.25 2.71
CA GLY A 116 6.06 13.41 3.90
C GLY A 116 7.30 13.07 4.73
N PHE A 117 8.52 13.21 4.20
CA PHE A 117 9.74 12.96 5.00
C PHE A 117 9.94 14.10 6.02
N ASP A 118 10.15 13.78 7.29
CA ASP A 118 10.24 14.80 8.34
C ASP A 118 11.46 15.70 8.14
N TYR A 119 11.22 17.00 7.96
CA TYR A 119 12.32 17.94 7.73
C TYR A 119 13.18 18.14 8.98
N GLN A 120 12.68 17.80 10.18
CA GLN A 120 13.43 17.75 11.44
C GLN A 120 14.69 16.86 11.35
N PHE A 121 14.71 15.84 10.49
CA PHE A 121 15.92 15.05 10.25
C PHE A 121 17.10 15.91 9.80
N LEU A 122 16.86 16.93 8.96
CA LEU A 122 17.92 17.79 8.40
C LEU A 122 18.69 18.55 9.48
N ILE A 123 18.07 18.81 10.62
CA ILE A 123 18.66 19.50 11.78
C ILE A 123 18.85 18.57 12.99
N SER A 124 18.82 17.25 12.80
CA SER A 124 18.83 16.28 13.91
C SER A 124 20.13 16.26 14.74
N ALA A 125 21.21 16.88 14.26
CA ALA A 125 22.40 17.11 15.07
C ALA A 125 22.16 18.14 16.19
N GLY A 126 21.26 19.10 15.94
CA GLY A 126 21.03 20.33 16.69
C GLY A 126 20.99 21.51 15.72
N ILE A 127 20.20 22.55 15.99
CA ILE A 127 20.01 23.65 15.03
C ILE A 127 21.34 24.37 14.82
N GLN A 128 21.97 24.83 15.90
CA GLN A 128 23.21 25.61 15.83
C GLN A 128 24.36 24.82 15.20
N GLU A 129 24.52 23.56 15.60
CA GLU A 129 25.58 22.68 15.09
C GLU A 129 25.41 22.40 13.60
N THR A 130 24.17 22.28 13.12
CA THR A 130 23.88 22.07 11.70
C THR A 130 24.24 23.29 10.86
N TYR A 131 23.79 24.49 11.26
CA TYR A 131 24.12 25.73 10.55
C TYR A 131 25.63 26.01 10.56
N ALA A 132 26.30 25.81 11.71
CA ALA A 132 27.74 26.00 11.84
C ALA A 132 28.50 25.09 10.86
N TYR A 133 28.11 23.81 10.78
CA TYR A 133 28.71 22.87 9.84
C TYR A 133 28.50 23.27 8.39
N ILE A 134 27.28 23.63 7.99
CA ILE A 134 26.97 24.02 6.60
C ILE A 134 27.81 25.23 6.18
N ASP A 135 27.97 26.22 7.07
CA ASP A 135 28.80 27.39 6.79
C ASP A 135 30.28 27.06 6.75
N GLU A 136 30.77 26.19 7.64
CA GLU A 136 32.17 25.75 7.68
C GLU A 136 32.57 25.03 6.38
N VAL A 137 31.75 24.06 5.95
CA VAL A 137 32.08 23.22 4.77
C VAL A 137 31.66 23.84 3.44
N LYS A 138 30.95 24.97 3.46
CA LYS A 138 30.34 25.59 2.26
C LYS A 138 29.53 24.58 1.47
N ALA A 139 28.57 23.96 2.16
CA ALA A 139 27.89 22.77 1.67
C ALA A 139 27.14 23.02 0.34
N PRO A 140 27.27 22.14 -0.67
CA PRO A 140 26.62 22.33 -1.98
C PRO A 140 25.09 22.25 -1.92
N TYR A 141 24.55 21.63 -0.88
CA TYR A 141 23.12 21.50 -0.61
C TYR A 141 22.55 22.63 0.28
N ALA A 142 23.34 23.67 0.57
CA ALA A 142 22.95 24.72 1.52
C ALA A 142 21.66 25.45 1.12
N GLU A 143 21.48 25.76 -0.17
CA GLU A 143 20.26 26.43 -0.66
C GLU A 143 19.00 25.58 -0.46
N ASP A 144 19.08 24.27 -0.74
CA ASP A 144 17.97 23.34 -0.49
C ASP A 144 17.65 23.25 1.01
N PHE A 145 18.67 23.27 1.86
CA PHE A 145 18.49 23.31 3.31
C PHE A 145 17.82 24.63 3.76
N TYR A 146 18.30 25.78 3.28
CA TYR A 146 17.78 27.10 3.63
C TYR A 146 16.36 27.33 3.11
N HIS A 147 15.93 26.63 2.05
CA HIS A 147 14.52 26.64 1.63
C HIS A 147 13.57 26.18 2.75
N TYR A 148 14.01 25.24 3.62
CA TYR A 148 13.19 24.74 4.72
C TYR A 148 13.26 25.60 5.99
N PHE A 149 14.42 26.19 6.28
CA PHE A 149 14.70 26.81 7.59
C PHE A 149 15.13 28.27 7.54
N GLY A 150 15.35 28.84 6.35
CA GLY A 150 16.01 30.12 6.19
C GLY A 150 17.53 30.05 6.35
N SER A 151 18.22 31.12 5.96
CA SER A 151 19.69 31.15 5.85
C SER A 151 20.45 31.36 7.16
N MET A 152 19.74 31.54 8.27
CA MET A 152 20.33 31.81 9.59
C MET A 152 19.60 30.99 10.67
N PRO A 153 20.28 30.56 11.76
CA PRO A 153 19.63 29.81 12.84
C PRO A 153 18.40 30.48 13.43
N GLU A 154 18.39 31.82 13.52
CA GLU A 154 17.28 32.61 14.08
C GLU A 154 16.05 32.63 13.16
N ALA A 155 16.22 32.28 11.88
CA ALA A 155 15.12 32.15 10.92
C ALA A 155 14.49 30.75 10.96
N CYS A 156 15.12 29.78 11.64
CA CYS A 156 14.62 28.42 11.75
C CYS A 156 13.25 28.43 12.43
N SER A 157 12.25 27.87 11.74
CA SER A 157 10.88 27.79 12.23
C SER A 157 10.68 26.78 13.35
N ILE A 158 11.66 25.89 13.57
CA ILE A 158 11.68 24.91 14.66
C ILE A 158 12.53 25.46 15.80
N SER A 159 11.99 25.40 17.01
CA SER A 159 12.74 25.57 18.25
C SER A 159 13.45 24.28 18.70
N GLU A 160 14.49 24.42 19.53
CA GLU A 160 15.16 23.25 20.12
C GLU A 160 14.20 22.36 20.93
N GLU A 161 13.20 22.93 21.60
CA GLU A 161 12.19 22.17 22.34
C GLU A 161 11.32 21.33 21.40
N GLU A 162 10.81 21.91 20.31
CA GLU A 162 10.05 21.18 19.29
C GLU A 162 10.88 20.07 18.63
N LEU A 163 12.18 20.32 18.40
CA LEU A 163 13.09 19.30 17.88
C LEU A 163 13.25 18.14 18.87
N GLN A 164 13.34 18.40 20.18
CA GLN A 164 13.39 17.34 21.19
C GLN A 164 12.07 16.56 21.29
N ASP A 165 10.93 17.24 21.19
CA ASP A 165 9.63 16.58 21.24
C ASP A 165 9.40 15.72 20.01
N TRP A 166 9.76 16.19 18.82
CA TRP A 166 9.77 15.37 17.61
C TRP A 166 10.64 14.11 17.78
N ARG A 167 11.84 14.22 18.36
CA ARG A 167 12.69 13.04 18.63
C ARG A 167 11.99 12.02 19.53
N LYS A 168 11.31 12.47 20.58
CA LYS A 168 10.54 11.58 21.47
C LYS A 168 9.41 10.89 20.70
N THR A 169 8.70 11.63 19.84
CA THR A 169 7.63 11.07 19.01
C THR A 169 8.17 10.01 18.05
N VAL A 170 9.26 10.28 17.33
CA VAL A 170 9.86 9.32 16.41
C VAL A 170 10.45 8.11 17.16
N GLN A 171 11.09 8.32 18.31
CA GLN A 171 11.60 7.23 19.17
C GLN A 171 10.46 6.33 19.69
N ALA A 172 9.30 6.90 20.00
CA ALA A 172 8.12 6.11 20.40
C ALA A 172 7.54 5.29 19.23
N PHE A 173 7.68 5.79 18.00
CA PHE A 173 7.30 5.06 16.79
C PHE A 173 8.31 3.95 16.44
N TYR A 174 9.60 4.18 16.68
CA TYR A 174 10.68 3.20 16.48
C TYR A 174 11.36 2.83 17.80
N PRO A 175 10.71 2.03 18.67
CA PRO A 175 11.28 1.62 19.94
C PRO A 175 12.55 0.79 19.73
N ASP A 176 13.51 0.88 20.65
CA ASP A 176 14.76 0.12 20.67
C ASP A 176 14.59 -1.30 21.25
N THR A 177 13.46 -1.56 21.91
CA THR A 177 13.08 -2.88 22.40
C THR A 177 11.90 -3.44 21.62
N LEU A 178 11.96 -4.74 21.32
CA LEU A 178 10.85 -5.46 20.70
C LEU A 178 9.96 -6.05 21.79
N GLU A 179 8.76 -5.51 21.93
CA GLU A 179 7.72 -6.06 22.82
C GLU A 179 6.58 -6.65 22.00
N LEU A 180 6.48 -7.98 21.95
CA LEU A 180 5.34 -8.70 21.37
C LEU A 180 4.45 -9.20 22.51
N LYS A 181 3.27 -8.61 22.67
CA LYS A 181 2.37 -8.88 23.80
C LYS A 181 1.34 -9.95 23.47
N ASN A 182 1.04 -10.12 22.19
CA ASN A 182 -0.02 -11.02 21.71
C ASN A 182 0.25 -11.48 20.27
N LEU A 183 -0.54 -12.45 19.80
CA LEU A 183 -0.44 -12.99 18.44
C LEU A 183 -0.63 -11.93 17.34
N PRO A 184 -1.57 -10.96 17.44
CA PRO A 184 -1.61 -9.84 16.51
C PRO A 184 -0.28 -9.10 16.36
N ASP A 185 0.45 -8.83 17.45
CA ASP A 185 1.77 -8.17 17.36
C ASP A 185 2.78 -9.05 16.58
N GLU A 186 2.76 -10.37 16.79
CA GLU A 186 3.59 -11.32 16.03
C GLU A 186 3.20 -11.38 14.54
N ILE A 187 1.90 -11.23 14.24
CA ILE A 187 1.39 -11.16 12.86
C ILE A 187 1.87 -9.89 12.18
N GLU A 188 1.75 -8.73 12.83
CA GLU A 188 2.21 -7.45 12.27
C GLU A 188 3.73 -7.48 12.03
N LEU A 189 4.52 -8.04 12.95
CA LEU A 189 5.94 -8.23 12.72
C LEU A 189 6.22 -9.16 11.51
N ALA A 190 5.42 -10.21 11.32
CA ALA A 190 5.53 -11.08 10.14
C ALA A 190 5.22 -10.36 8.83
N ILE A 191 4.25 -9.44 8.85
CA ILE A 191 3.90 -8.58 7.72
C ILE A 191 5.06 -7.64 7.41
N GLU A 192 5.57 -6.93 8.41
CA GLU A 192 6.70 -6.00 8.26
C GLU A 192 7.96 -6.68 7.71
N LEU A 193 8.21 -7.93 8.11
CA LEU A 193 9.36 -8.71 7.67
C LEU A 193 9.10 -9.55 6.41
N ASP A 194 7.94 -9.45 5.77
CA ASP A 194 7.52 -10.28 4.61
C ASP A 194 7.69 -11.80 4.82
N GLU A 195 7.46 -12.28 6.05
CA GLU A 195 7.65 -13.68 6.44
C GLU A 195 6.38 -14.51 6.16
N LYS A 196 6.09 -14.76 4.88
CA LYS A 196 4.80 -15.35 4.42
C LYS A 196 4.41 -16.66 5.10
N LEU A 197 5.37 -17.55 5.35
CA LEU A 197 5.09 -18.84 6.01
C LEU A 197 4.72 -18.66 7.48
N ILE A 198 5.49 -17.85 8.20
CA ILE A 198 5.25 -17.57 9.63
C ILE A 198 3.95 -16.75 9.77
N LEU A 199 3.72 -15.79 8.88
CA LEU A 199 2.49 -15.01 8.81
C LEU A 199 1.27 -15.94 8.76
N LYS A 200 1.26 -16.90 7.83
CA LYS A 200 0.16 -17.88 7.72
C LYS A 200 -0.02 -18.71 8.98
N GLU A 201 1.07 -19.18 9.58
CA GLU A 201 1.04 -19.95 10.84
C GLU A 201 0.40 -19.12 11.97
N LYS A 202 0.85 -17.88 12.15
CA LYS A 202 0.40 -16.99 13.23
C LYS A 202 -1.04 -16.55 13.07
N ILE A 203 -1.48 -16.28 11.84
CA ILE A 203 -2.90 -15.99 11.54
C ILE A 203 -3.79 -17.16 11.94
N ASN A 204 -3.38 -18.40 11.64
CA ASN A 204 -4.16 -19.58 12.02
C ASN A 204 -4.17 -19.78 13.54
N GLN A 205 -3.02 -19.68 14.21
CA GLN A 205 -2.95 -19.74 15.68
C GLN A 205 -3.86 -18.69 16.34
N TRP A 206 -3.83 -17.46 15.83
CA TRP A 206 -4.71 -16.40 16.34
C TRP A 206 -6.17 -16.75 16.11
N SER A 207 -6.54 -17.16 14.89
CA SER A 207 -7.92 -17.52 14.54
C SER A 207 -8.46 -18.65 15.42
N ASP A 208 -7.65 -19.70 15.66
CA ASP A 208 -8.03 -20.86 16.48
C ASP A 208 -8.16 -20.51 17.97
N SER A 209 -7.49 -19.45 18.43
CA SER A 209 -7.58 -18.98 19.81
C SER A 209 -8.83 -18.13 20.11
N MET A 210 -9.54 -17.67 19.08
CA MET A 210 -10.69 -16.78 19.24
C MET A 210 -11.96 -17.55 19.62
N SER A 211 -12.56 -17.18 20.75
CA SER A 211 -13.87 -17.71 21.19
C SER A 211 -15.06 -16.91 20.66
N SER A 212 -14.84 -15.64 20.31
CA SER A 212 -15.83 -14.74 19.73
C SER A 212 -15.12 -13.68 18.88
N TRP A 213 -15.84 -13.03 17.96
CA TRP A 213 -15.26 -12.10 17.00
C TRP A 213 -15.92 -10.72 17.09
N SER A 214 -15.15 -9.67 17.35
CA SER A 214 -15.62 -8.29 17.22
C SER A 214 -15.53 -7.79 15.78
N GLU A 215 -16.16 -6.64 15.47
CA GLU A 215 -16.01 -6.02 14.15
C GLU A 215 -14.54 -5.71 13.81
N THR A 216 -13.76 -5.26 14.80
CA THR A 216 -12.33 -4.95 14.64
C THR A 216 -11.53 -6.21 14.34
N ASP A 217 -11.80 -7.30 15.05
CA ASP A 217 -11.11 -8.57 14.82
C ASP A 217 -11.41 -9.13 13.43
N LEU A 218 -12.66 -9.07 12.98
CA LEU A 218 -13.03 -9.54 11.64
C LEU A 218 -12.43 -8.67 10.54
N LYS A 219 -12.32 -7.35 10.74
CA LYS A 219 -11.61 -6.45 9.80
C LYS A 219 -10.15 -6.84 9.68
N ARG A 220 -9.46 -7.07 10.81
CA ARG A 220 -8.07 -7.55 10.84
C ARG A 220 -7.94 -8.91 10.17
N LEU A 221 -8.81 -9.86 10.51
CA LEU A 221 -8.80 -11.19 9.90
C LEU A 221 -8.99 -11.13 8.40
N SER A 222 -9.95 -10.33 7.90
CA SER A 222 -10.16 -10.14 6.46
C SER A 222 -8.89 -9.63 5.77
N TYR A 223 -8.24 -8.62 6.36
CA TYR A 223 -6.97 -8.10 5.87
C TYR A 223 -5.88 -9.18 5.85
N TYR A 224 -5.70 -9.91 6.95
CA TYR A 224 -4.70 -10.96 7.08
C TYR A 224 -4.91 -12.11 6.10
N LYS A 225 -6.15 -12.59 5.96
CA LYS A 225 -6.50 -13.67 5.03
C LYS A 225 -6.23 -13.28 3.58
N ARG A 226 -6.46 -12.01 3.23
CA ARG A 226 -6.09 -11.46 1.92
C ARG A 226 -4.58 -11.49 1.67
N LEU A 227 -3.76 -11.11 2.66
CA LEU A 227 -2.29 -11.11 2.54
C LEU A 227 -1.71 -12.51 2.25
N ILE A 228 -2.31 -13.55 2.81
CA ILE A 228 -1.89 -14.95 2.57
C ILE A 228 -2.66 -15.63 1.43
N ALA A 229 -3.41 -14.86 0.63
CA ALA A 229 -4.25 -15.35 -0.46
C ALA A 229 -5.25 -16.45 -0.06
N ASP A 230 -5.74 -16.43 1.19
CA ASP A 230 -6.80 -17.33 1.67
C ASP A 230 -8.17 -16.72 1.39
N THR A 231 -8.62 -16.86 0.13
CA THR A 231 -9.91 -16.31 -0.35
C THR A 231 -11.11 -16.85 0.45
N LYS A 232 -11.06 -18.11 0.91
CA LYS A 232 -12.14 -18.70 1.71
C LYS A 232 -12.20 -18.08 3.11
N GLY A 233 -11.05 -17.91 3.76
CA GLY A 233 -10.96 -17.22 5.04
C GLY A 233 -11.38 -15.75 4.95
N GLU A 234 -10.96 -15.05 3.89
CA GLU A 234 -11.38 -13.66 3.64
C GLU A 234 -12.89 -13.58 3.46
N LEU A 235 -13.48 -14.46 2.63
CA LEU A 235 -14.93 -14.53 2.42
C LEU A 235 -15.68 -14.76 3.73
N TRP A 236 -15.26 -15.75 4.52
CA TRP A 236 -15.90 -16.03 5.81
C TRP A 236 -15.90 -14.80 6.71
N SER A 237 -14.75 -14.13 6.85
CA SER A 237 -14.64 -12.94 7.70
C SER A 237 -15.53 -11.78 7.22
N LYS A 238 -15.64 -11.57 5.90
CA LYS A 238 -16.52 -10.53 5.34
C LYS A 238 -18.00 -10.85 5.48
N GLU A 239 -18.41 -12.12 5.41
CA GLU A 239 -19.79 -12.52 5.72
C GLU A 239 -20.15 -12.17 7.17
N GLN A 240 -19.24 -12.44 8.11
CA GLN A 240 -19.44 -12.07 9.52
C GLN A 240 -19.43 -10.55 9.76
N LEU A 241 -18.81 -9.76 8.87
CA LEU A 241 -18.83 -8.29 8.94
C LEU A 241 -20.13 -7.66 8.43
N LEU A 242 -20.93 -8.39 7.64
CA LEU A 242 -22.14 -7.83 7.02
C LEU A 242 -23.17 -7.34 8.05
N PRO A 243 -23.44 -8.04 9.18
CA PRO A 243 -24.37 -7.55 10.21
C PRO A 243 -23.96 -6.23 10.87
N PHE A 244 -22.68 -5.86 10.83
CA PHE A 244 -22.20 -4.59 11.39
C PHE A 244 -22.48 -3.39 10.46
N LYS A 245 -22.95 -3.62 9.23
CA LYS A 245 -23.27 -2.55 8.28
C LYS A 245 -24.65 -1.96 8.58
N THR A 246 -24.69 -0.67 8.86
CA THR A 246 -25.90 0.03 9.32
C THR A 246 -26.67 0.67 8.17
N THR A 247 -25.97 1.30 7.23
CA THR A 247 -26.61 1.99 6.08
C THR A 247 -26.79 1.06 4.89
N ASP A 248 -27.77 1.36 4.03
CA ASP A 248 -27.96 0.62 2.77
C ASP A 248 -26.76 0.78 1.82
N TRP A 249 -26.06 1.92 1.90
CA TRP A 249 -24.81 2.14 1.17
C TRP A 249 -23.72 1.19 1.64
N ASP A 250 -23.49 1.10 2.95
CA ASP A 250 -22.46 0.22 3.51
C ASP A 250 -22.75 -1.25 3.25
N LYS A 251 -24.03 -1.64 3.32
CA LYS A 251 -24.49 -3.00 2.96
C LYS A 251 -24.25 -3.28 1.49
N ALA A 252 -24.64 -2.38 0.60
CA ALA A 252 -24.41 -2.53 -0.84
C ALA A 252 -22.91 -2.65 -1.14
N SER A 253 -22.07 -1.81 -0.54
CA SER A 253 -20.61 -1.87 -0.69
C SER A 253 -20.04 -3.20 -0.20
N ALA A 254 -20.45 -3.68 0.97
CA ALA A 254 -19.99 -4.96 1.51
C ALA A 254 -20.43 -6.16 0.65
N LEU A 255 -21.64 -6.12 0.09
CA LEU A 255 -22.14 -7.16 -0.80
C LEU A 255 -21.40 -7.21 -2.14
N ILE A 256 -20.86 -6.07 -2.62
CA ILE A 256 -19.97 -6.06 -3.81
C ILE A 256 -18.71 -6.85 -3.50
N ASP A 257 -18.04 -6.57 -2.38
CA ASP A 257 -16.84 -7.30 -1.96
C ASP A 257 -17.12 -8.80 -1.82
N LEU A 258 -18.26 -9.18 -1.21
CA LEU A 258 -18.65 -10.58 -1.09
C LEU A 258 -18.87 -11.24 -2.46
N SER A 259 -19.56 -10.55 -3.36
CA SER A 259 -19.81 -11.07 -4.71
C SER A 259 -18.53 -11.30 -5.51
N GLU A 260 -17.50 -10.46 -5.30
CA GLU A 260 -16.16 -10.66 -5.86
C GLU A 260 -15.52 -11.94 -5.35
N LEU A 261 -15.56 -12.16 -4.03
CA LEU A 261 -14.92 -13.32 -3.41
C LEU A 261 -15.61 -14.62 -3.80
N TYR A 262 -16.95 -14.65 -3.85
CA TYR A 262 -17.69 -15.79 -4.39
C TYR A 262 -17.34 -16.05 -5.86
N LEU A 263 -17.20 -14.99 -6.67
CA LEU A 263 -16.85 -15.13 -8.08
C LEU A 263 -15.45 -15.73 -8.26
N LYS A 264 -14.46 -15.30 -7.46
CA LYS A 264 -13.10 -15.88 -7.43
C LYS A 264 -13.11 -17.37 -7.06
N LEU A 265 -14.09 -17.81 -6.28
CA LEU A 265 -14.29 -19.21 -5.91
C LEU A 265 -15.17 -19.99 -6.92
N ASN A 266 -15.57 -19.37 -8.03
CA ASN A 266 -16.51 -19.90 -9.02
C ASN A 266 -17.89 -20.29 -8.45
N ASP A 267 -18.31 -19.63 -7.37
CA ASP A 267 -19.63 -19.82 -6.76
C ASP A 267 -20.62 -18.79 -7.34
N TYR A 268 -21.04 -19.05 -8.58
CA TYR A 268 -21.85 -18.11 -9.36
C TYR A 268 -23.23 -17.87 -8.77
N GLU A 269 -23.81 -18.88 -8.12
CA GLU A 269 -25.10 -18.78 -7.42
C GLU A 269 -25.02 -17.80 -6.25
N ASN A 270 -23.99 -17.90 -5.41
CA ASN A 270 -23.83 -16.95 -4.31
C ASN A 270 -23.42 -15.56 -4.81
N THR A 271 -22.59 -15.45 -5.86
CA THR A 271 -22.32 -14.16 -6.51
C THR A 271 -23.63 -13.51 -6.96
N TRP A 272 -24.49 -14.25 -7.67
CA TRP A 272 -25.79 -13.78 -8.13
C TRP A 272 -26.71 -13.37 -6.96
N SER A 273 -26.77 -14.19 -5.91
CA SER A 273 -27.56 -13.92 -4.70
C SER A 273 -27.14 -12.59 -4.05
N LYS A 274 -25.83 -12.34 -3.87
CA LYS A 274 -25.35 -11.07 -3.30
C LYS A 274 -25.67 -9.90 -4.22
N LEU A 275 -25.46 -10.05 -5.53
CA LEU A 275 -25.81 -9.03 -6.52
C LEU A 275 -27.29 -8.67 -6.51
N THR A 276 -28.17 -9.64 -6.31
CA THR A 276 -29.62 -9.43 -6.21
C THR A 276 -30.00 -8.74 -4.89
N GLN A 277 -29.34 -9.08 -3.78
CA GLN A 277 -29.52 -8.38 -2.50
C GLN A 277 -29.12 -6.91 -2.60
N ILE A 278 -28.04 -6.59 -3.31
CA ILE A 278 -27.66 -5.20 -3.59
C ILE A 278 -28.81 -4.43 -4.22
N GLN A 279 -29.54 -5.01 -5.19
CA GLN A 279 -30.66 -4.33 -5.85
C GLN A 279 -31.75 -3.87 -4.86
N GLN A 280 -31.94 -4.56 -3.74
CA GLN A 280 -32.91 -4.14 -2.73
C GLN A 280 -32.45 -2.89 -2.00
N HIS A 281 -31.17 -2.83 -1.62
CA HIS A 281 -30.56 -1.65 -0.98
C HIS A 281 -30.49 -0.45 -1.93
N LEU A 282 -30.24 -0.66 -3.22
CA LEU A 282 -30.18 0.43 -4.20
C LEU A 282 -31.50 1.23 -4.32
N LYS A 283 -32.64 0.67 -3.93
CA LYS A 283 -33.95 1.35 -3.98
C LYS A 283 -34.02 2.57 -3.06
N THR A 284 -33.21 2.60 -1.99
CA THR A 284 -33.19 3.67 -1.00
C THR A 284 -32.04 4.66 -1.22
N ILE A 285 -31.13 4.36 -2.15
CA ILE A 285 -29.96 5.19 -2.46
C ILE A 285 -30.25 6.03 -3.71
N PRO A 286 -30.49 7.34 -3.57
CA PRO A 286 -30.74 8.20 -4.74
C PRO A 286 -29.49 8.31 -5.61
N ASP A 287 -29.69 8.31 -6.93
CA ASP A 287 -28.63 8.51 -7.94
C ASP A 287 -27.40 7.60 -7.82
N TRP A 288 -27.56 6.41 -7.22
CA TRP A 288 -26.47 5.44 -6.99
C TRP A 288 -25.65 5.14 -8.26
N ILE A 289 -26.29 5.19 -9.43
CA ILE A 289 -25.70 4.97 -10.76
C ILE A 289 -24.60 5.98 -11.10
N SER A 290 -24.71 7.21 -10.59
CA SER A 290 -23.78 8.31 -10.89
C SER A 290 -22.49 8.25 -10.07
N TYR A 291 -22.46 7.45 -9.00
CA TYR A 291 -21.32 7.34 -8.10
C TYR A 291 -20.37 6.19 -8.49
N GLY A 292 -19.21 6.12 -7.82
CA GLY A 292 -18.29 4.98 -7.93
C GLY A 292 -18.98 3.63 -7.65
N LEU A 293 -19.90 3.61 -6.68
CA LEU A 293 -20.66 2.42 -6.29
C LEU A 293 -21.41 1.80 -7.47
N GLY A 294 -22.17 2.61 -8.23
CA GLY A 294 -22.93 2.12 -9.38
C GLY A 294 -22.03 1.49 -10.44
N ARG A 295 -20.88 2.09 -10.72
CA ARG A 295 -19.89 1.53 -11.66
C ARG A 295 -19.38 0.16 -11.23
N SER A 296 -18.99 0.01 -9.97
CA SER A 296 -18.49 -1.26 -9.44
C SER A 296 -19.56 -2.37 -9.47
N ILE A 297 -20.81 -2.03 -9.17
CA ILE A 297 -21.93 -2.99 -9.24
C ILE A 297 -22.11 -3.47 -10.68
N ILE A 298 -22.24 -2.54 -11.63
CA ILE A 298 -22.46 -2.86 -13.04
C ILE A 298 -21.30 -3.69 -13.61
N GLU A 299 -20.06 -3.33 -13.29
CA GLU A 299 -18.88 -4.12 -13.67
C GLU A 299 -18.97 -5.55 -13.14
N ARG A 300 -19.35 -5.74 -11.88
CA ARG A 300 -19.48 -7.07 -11.25
C ARG A 300 -20.55 -7.95 -11.92
N TYR A 301 -21.67 -7.37 -12.37
CA TYR A 301 -22.67 -8.11 -13.16
C TYR A 301 -22.08 -8.61 -14.48
N PHE A 302 -21.32 -7.77 -15.20
CA PHE A 302 -20.67 -8.21 -16.44
C PHE A 302 -19.59 -9.26 -16.20
N GLU A 303 -18.84 -9.18 -15.10
CA GLU A 303 -17.89 -10.22 -14.73
C GLU A 303 -18.58 -11.56 -14.47
N LEU A 304 -19.72 -11.56 -13.77
CA LEU A 304 -20.52 -12.78 -13.57
C LEU A 304 -21.00 -13.37 -14.91
N ILE A 305 -21.56 -12.54 -15.79
CA ILE A 305 -22.04 -12.96 -17.13
C ILE A 305 -20.91 -13.61 -17.92
N LEU A 306 -19.74 -12.97 -17.95
CA LEU A 306 -18.57 -13.45 -18.69
C LEU A 306 -17.94 -14.68 -18.05
N ALA A 307 -18.03 -14.84 -16.73
CA ALA A 307 -17.54 -16.03 -16.03
C ALA A 307 -18.41 -17.27 -16.30
N ILE A 308 -19.75 -17.12 -16.26
CA ILE A 308 -20.67 -18.23 -16.59
C ILE A 308 -20.56 -18.57 -18.09
N ASN A 309 -20.39 -17.57 -18.95
CA ASN A 309 -20.13 -17.73 -20.39
C ASN A 309 -21.14 -18.62 -21.13
N ASN A 310 -22.42 -18.56 -20.74
CA ASN A 310 -23.50 -19.31 -21.36
C ASN A 310 -24.72 -18.41 -21.56
N PRO A 311 -25.08 -18.00 -22.79
CA PRO A 311 -26.19 -17.09 -23.03
C PRO A 311 -27.57 -17.72 -22.77
N HIS A 312 -27.64 -19.04 -22.62
CA HIS A 312 -28.86 -19.76 -22.28
C HIS A 312 -29.07 -19.92 -20.77
N ASP A 313 -28.09 -19.58 -19.95
CA ASP A 313 -28.19 -19.62 -18.50
C ASP A 313 -29.14 -18.52 -17.98
N ASP A 314 -29.97 -18.87 -16.99
CA ASP A 314 -30.99 -17.95 -16.48
C ASP A 314 -30.39 -16.80 -15.67
N ILE A 315 -29.33 -17.03 -14.89
CA ILE A 315 -28.59 -15.98 -14.19
C ILE A 315 -28.00 -15.01 -15.20
N VAL A 316 -27.40 -15.52 -16.29
CA VAL A 316 -26.83 -14.69 -17.35
C VAL A 316 -27.89 -13.81 -18.01
N LYS A 317 -29.03 -14.38 -18.40
CA LYS A 317 -30.13 -13.63 -19.02
C LYS A 317 -30.68 -12.54 -18.10
N GLU A 318 -30.94 -12.87 -16.84
CA GLU A 318 -31.48 -11.93 -15.86
C GLU A 318 -30.48 -10.81 -15.55
N SER A 319 -29.21 -11.19 -15.31
CA SER A 319 -28.10 -10.25 -15.10
C SER A 319 -27.97 -9.28 -16.26
N TYR A 320 -27.94 -9.81 -17.50
CA TYR A 320 -27.77 -8.99 -18.70
C TYR A 320 -28.94 -8.02 -18.91
N LYS A 321 -30.18 -8.51 -18.73
CA LYS A 321 -31.38 -7.68 -18.83
C LYS A 321 -31.37 -6.53 -17.82
N TRP A 322 -30.94 -6.80 -16.58
CA TRP A 322 -30.87 -5.79 -15.55
C TRP A 322 -29.76 -4.77 -15.84
N VAL A 323 -28.52 -5.24 -16.05
CA VAL A 323 -27.34 -4.38 -16.18
C VAL A 323 -27.40 -3.49 -17.44
N SER A 324 -27.90 -4.01 -18.57
CA SER A 324 -28.05 -3.24 -19.82
C SER A 324 -29.02 -2.07 -19.66
N LYS A 325 -30.11 -2.26 -18.89
CA LYS A 325 -31.05 -1.18 -18.55
C LYS A 325 -30.39 -0.08 -17.73
N GLN A 326 -29.62 -0.44 -16.71
CA GLN A 326 -28.95 0.55 -15.85
C GLN A 326 -27.84 1.30 -16.61
N MET A 327 -27.07 0.58 -17.41
CA MET A 327 -25.95 1.14 -18.18
C MET A 327 -26.41 2.19 -19.21
N ALA A 328 -27.67 2.15 -19.66
CA ALA A 328 -28.23 3.18 -20.53
C ALA A 328 -28.29 4.57 -19.88
N SER A 329 -28.39 4.64 -18.55
CA SER A 329 -28.40 5.90 -17.77
C SER A 329 -27.03 6.36 -17.28
N MET A 330 -25.98 5.57 -17.46
CA MET A 330 -24.65 5.90 -16.97
C MET A 330 -23.92 6.90 -17.86
N LYS A 331 -23.20 7.83 -17.22
CA LYS A 331 -22.25 8.75 -17.87
C LYS A 331 -20.82 8.33 -17.51
N ASN A 332 -19.85 8.70 -18.34
CA ASN A 332 -18.40 8.51 -18.07
C ASN A 332 -18.00 7.05 -17.78
N LEU A 333 -18.27 6.16 -18.73
CA LEU A 333 -17.86 4.75 -18.66
C LEU A 333 -16.35 4.63 -18.92
N TYR A 334 -15.62 3.98 -18.02
CA TYR A 334 -14.19 3.70 -18.19
C TYR A 334 -13.98 2.48 -19.09
N ILE A 335 -12.76 2.38 -19.62
CA ILE A 335 -12.37 1.41 -20.66
C ILE A 335 -12.67 -0.04 -20.25
N ASN A 336 -12.31 -0.45 -19.03
CA ASN A 336 -12.52 -1.83 -18.58
C ASN A 336 -14.00 -2.22 -18.54
N LEU A 337 -14.87 -1.31 -18.07
CA LEU A 337 -16.32 -1.53 -18.06
C LEU A 337 -16.89 -1.61 -19.48
N LEU A 338 -16.44 -0.73 -20.39
CA LEU A 338 -16.86 -0.77 -21.80
C LEU A 338 -16.46 -2.07 -22.48
N GLU A 339 -15.23 -2.55 -22.23
CA GLU A 339 -14.75 -3.81 -22.79
C GLU A 339 -15.57 -5.01 -22.30
N LYS A 340 -15.83 -5.09 -20.99
CA LYS A 340 -16.66 -6.17 -20.41
C LYS A 340 -18.10 -6.12 -20.95
N ALA A 341 -18.69 -4.94 -21.05
CA ALA A 341 -20.03 -4.77 -21.59
C ALA A 341 -20.14 -5.15 -23.08
N ALA A 342 -19.12 -4.82 -23.89
CA ALA A 342 -19.08 -5.20 -25.30
C ALA A 342 -19.01 -6.72 -25.47
N LYS A 343 -18.11 -7.39 -24.72
CA LYS A 343 -17.98 -8.86 -24.73
C LYS A 343 -19.26 -9.55 -24.25
N ALA A 344 -19.91 -9.03 -23.21
CA ALA A 344 -21.17 -9.58 -22.72
C ALA A 344 -22.30 -9.40 -23.75
N ALA A 345 -22.33 -8.27 -24.47
CA ALA A 345 -23.30 -8.06 -25.54
C ALA A 345 -23.05 -9.00 -26.74
N ASP A 346 -21.80 -9.30 -27.08
CA ASP A 346 -21.47 -10.32 -28.09
C ASP A 346 -21.96 -11.71 -27.66
N LEU A 347 -21.68 -12.10 -26.41
CA LEU A 347 -22.14 -13.37 -25.84
C LEU A 347 -23.67 -13.52 -25.95
N MET A 348 -24.39 -12.44 -25.64
CA MET A 348 -25.85 -12.38 -25.70
C MET A 348 -26.42 -12.13 -27.10
N GLN A 349 -25.56 -12.02 -28.11
CA GLN A 349 -25.92 -11.72 -29.50
C GLN A 349 -26.69 -10.40 -29.67
N ASP A 350 -26.54 -9.44 -28.75
CA ASP A 350 -27.05 -8.08 -28.90
C ASP A 350 -26.08 -7.25 -29.74
N LEU A 351 -26.16 -7.45 -31.06
CA LEU A 351 -25.31 -6.78 -32.04
C LEU A 351 -25.41 -5.24 -31.98
N LYS A 352 -26.53 -4.69 -31.49
CA LYS A 352 -26.73 -3.25 -31.38
C LYS A 352 -25.92 -2.69 -30.22
N LEU A 353 -26.03 -3.30 -29.04
CA LEU A 353 -25.27 -2.87 -27.86
C LEU A 353 -23.78 -3.17 -28.00
N SER A 354 -23.41 -4.33 -28.55
CA SER A 354 -22.01 -4.68 -28.84
C SER A 354 -21.32 -3.60 -29.68
N LYS A 355 -21.87 -3.28 -30.86
CA LYS A 355 -21.33 -2.23 -31.75
C LYS A 355 -21.24 -0.87 -31.05
N LYS A 356 -22.24 -0.51 -30.25
CA LYS A 356 -22.24 0.74 -29.48
C LYS A 356 -21.06 0.77 -28.51
N TYR A 357 -20.87 -0.27 -27.70
CA TYR A 357 -19.82 -0.30 -26.69
C TYR A 357 -18.42 -0.37 -27.28
N TYR A 358 -18.19 -1.15 -28.34
CA TYR A 358 -16.90 -1.15 -29.04
C TYR A 358 -16.55 0.22 -29.65
N LYS A 359 -17.52 0.92 -30.25
CA LYS A 359 -17.30 2.28 -30.76
C LYS A 359 -16.90 3.26 -29.65
N MET A 360 -17.52 3.15 -28.48
CA MET A 360 -17.15 3.96 -27.31
C MET A 360 -15.74 3.60 -26.80
N LEU A 361 -15.43 2.30 -26.72
CA LEU A 361 -14.13 1.79 -26.31
C LEU A 361 -12.99 2.32 -27.19
N GLU A 362 -13.17 2.27 -28.52
CA GLU A 362 -12.20 2.82 -29.47
C GLU A 362 -12.00 4.33 -29.29
N SER A 363 -13.08 5.07 -29.05
CA SER A 363 -13.01 6.50 -28.82
C SER A 363 -12.21 6.83 -27.55
N GLU A 364 -12.40 6.09 -26.47
CA GLU A 364 -11.66 6.29 -25.22
C GLU A 364 -10.18 5.88 -25.35
N ARG A 365 -9.89 4.77 -26.05
CA ARG A 365 -8.50 4.37 -26.35
C ARG A 365 -7.76 5.43 -27.16
N LYS A 366 -8.41 6.06 -28.14
CA LYS A 366 -7.83 7.15 -28.94
C LYS A 366 -7.49 8.38 -28.11
N LYS A 367 -8.35 8.75 -27.16
CA LYS A 367 -8.06 9.86 -26.23
C LYS A 367 -6.81 9.57 -25.40
N LEU A 368 -6.68 8.37 -24.84
CA LEU A 368 -5.49 8.01 -24.05
C LEU A 368 -4.20 7.98 -24.88
N SER A 369 -4.26 7.53 -26.14
CA SER A 369 -3.10 7.57 -27.03
C SER A 369 -2.66 8.97 -27.44
N SER A 370 -3.52 9.99 -27.30
CA SER A 370 -3.16 11.40 -27.54
C SER A 370 -2.54 12.12 -26.34
N PHE A 371 -2.45 11.45 -25.18
CA PHE A 371 -1.80 11.96 -23.97
C PHE A 371 -0.44 11.29 -23.68
N LYS A 372 0.01 10.37 -24.55
CA LYS A 372 1.38 9.86 -24.60
C LYS A 372 2.11 10.58 -25.73
#